data_AF-A0A0N0GDI7-F1
#
_entry.id   AF-A0A0N0GDI7-F1
#
_cell.length_a   1.000
_cell.length_b   1.000
_cell.length_c   1.000
_cell.angle_alpha   90.00
_cell.angle_beta   90.00
_cell.angle_gamma   90.00
#
_symmetry.space_group_name_H-M   'P 1'
#
loop_
_entity.id
_entity.type
_entity.pdbx_description
1 polymer ?
#
loop_
_entity_poly.entity_id
_entity_poly.type
_entity_poly.pdbx_seq_one_letter_code
_entity_poly.pdbx_strand_id
1 'polypeptide(L)'
;MTIHDAQPPEHPLQRFFRSRRTRPVFEWERHQLRDILVIDHPQCQAVFSRQGAQLLHFQPQGQKPWLWCAAQWPQVGAIRGGVPVCWPWYGRHPGESGWPAHGWGRLLDWKLIDSSESEEGVSLHWRLRLWDWQVNLHAELGQGMEPLEHLP
;
A
#
# COMPACT_ATOMS: atom_id res chain seq x y z
N MET A 1 -32.03 4.96 25.05
CA MET A 1 -30.89 4.20 24.53
C MET A 1 -30.24 5.06 23.46
N THR A 2 -29.35 5.96 23.88
CA THR A 2 -28.65 6.90 23.00
C THR A 2 -27.63 6.10 22.20
N ILE A 3 -27.81 6.06 20.89
CA ILE A 3 -26.79 5.55 19.97
C ILE A 3 -25.64 6.54 20.10
N HIS A 4 -24.56 6.14 20.77
CA HIS A 4 -23.33 6.91 20.72
C HIS A 4 -22.93 6.98 19.25
N ASP A 5 -22.91 8.18 18.68
CA ASP A 5 -22.17 8.52 17.47
C ASP A 5 -20.69 8.25 17.73
N ALA A 6 -20.30 6.98 17.70
CA ALA A 6 -18.91 6.59 17.73
C ALA A 6 -18.31 7.08 16.41
N GLN A 7 -17.46 8.10 16.50
CA GLN A 7 -16.60 8.48 15.38
C GLN A 7 -15.94 7.21 14.84
N PRO A 8 -16.00 6.96 13.52
CA PRO A 8 -15.40 5.76 12.97
C PRO A 8 -13.93 5.69 13.38
N PRO A 9 -13.42 4.51 13.75
CA PRO A 9 -12.05 4.38 14.20
C PRO A 9 -11.12 4.92 13.11
N GLU A 10 -10.20 5.80 13.52
CA GLU A 10 -9.21 6.40 12.63
C GLU A 10 -8.36 5.30 11.97
N HIS A 11 -7.93 5.54 10.73
CA HIS A 11 -7.09 4.60 10.01
C HIS A 11 -5.80 4.32 10.82
N PRO A 12 -5.41 3.04 11.03
CA PRO A 12 -4.31 2.71 11.95
C PRO A 12 -2.96 3.31 11.54
N LEU A 13 -2.79 3.61 10.24
CA LEU A 13 -1.58 4.22 9.69
C LEU A 13 -1.62 5.77 9.65
N GLN A 14 -2.75 6.40 10.03
CA GLN A 14 -2.84 7.88 10.09
C GLN A 14 -1.81 8.49 11.05
N ARG A 15 -1.37 7.71 12.05
CA ARG A 15 -0.35 8.09 13.03
C ARG A 15 0.96 8.59 12.42
N PHE A 16 1.31 8.18 11.20
CA PHE A 16 2.55 8.61 10.54
C PHE A 16 2.51 10.07 10.04
N PHE A 17 1.31 10.65 9.95
CA PHE A 17 1.08 11.98 9.38
C PHE A 17 0.71 13.04 10.43
N ARG A 18 0.76 12.70 11.72
CA ARG A 18 0.39 13.63 12.81
C ARG A 18 1.52 14.57 13.24
N SER A 19 2.75 14.28 12.82
CA SER A 19 3.93 15.06 13.21
C SER A 19 4.00 16.34 12.40
N ARG A 20 4.22 17.49 13.05
CA ARG A 20 4.48 18.78 12.38
C ARG A 20 5.94 18.95 11.92
N ARG A 21 6.71 17.86 11.86
CA ARG A 21 8.09 17.90 11.36
C ARG A 21 8.06 17.92 9.84
N THR A 22 8.92 18.72 9.24
CA THR A 22 9.24 18.59 7.81
C THR A 22 9.81 17.20 7.58
N ARG A 23 9.20 16.43 6.66
CA ARG A 23 9.64 15.09 6.26
C ARG A 23 9.96 15.10 4.76
N PRO A 24 10.89 14.24 4.29
CA PRO A 24 10.97 13.96 2.87
C PRO A 24 9.66 13.32 2.39
N VAL A 25 9.30 13.52 1.12
CA VAL A 25 8.08 12.94 0.55
C VAL A 25 8.07 11.42 0.63
N PHE A 26 9.23 10.78 0.48
CA PHE A 26 9.39 9.33 0.61
C PHE A 26 10.25 9.01 1.83
N GLU A 27 9.68 8.28 2.81
CA GLU A 27 10.41 7.89 4.01
C GLU A 27 10.17 6.42 4.36
N TRP A 28 11.26 5.67 4.53
CA TRP A 28 11.18 4.30 5.03
C TRP A 28 11.03 4.28 6.54
N GLU A 29 10.03 3.56 7.01
CA GLU A 29 9.70 3.38 8.42
C GLU A 29 9.53 1.90 8.74
N ARG A 30 9.60 1.55 10.02
CA ARG A 30 9.34 0.18 10.47
C ARG A 30 8.07 0.13 11.32
N HIS A 31 7.12 -0.69 10.89
CA HIS A 31 5.84 -0.87 11.57
C HIS A 31 5.51 -2.36 11.74
N GLN A 32 5.28 -2.81 12.97
CA GLN A 32 4.95 -4.21 13.27
C GLN A 32 5.91 -5.22 12.61
N LEU A 33 7.21 -4.92 12.64
CA LEU A 33 8.29 -5.72 12.02
C LEU A 33 8.28 -5.76 10.48
N ARG A 34 7.53 -4.87 9.82
CA ARG A 34 7.55 -4.68 8.37
C ARG A 34 8.19 -3.35 8.03
N ASP A 35 8.89 -3.32 6.91
CA ASP A 35 9.36 -2.08 6.31
C ASP A 35 8.24 -1.50 5.46
N ILE A 36 7.89 -0.25 5.74
CA ILE A 36 6.85 0.49 5.05
C ILE A 36 7.44 1.76 4.46
N LEU A 37 6.95 2.17 3.30
CA LEU A 37 7.25 3.45 2.69
C LEU A 37 6.09 4.39 3.01
N VAL A 38 6.36 5.38 3.86
CA VAL A 38 5.45 6.49 4.16
C VAL A 38 5.64 7.55 3.10
N ILE A 39 4.52 8.03 2.55
CA ILE A 39 4.48 9.05 1.52
C ILE A 39 3.63 10.21 2.03
N ASP A 40 4.26 11.37 2.21
CA ASP A 40 3.59 12.60 2.65
C ASP A 40 3.80 13.68 1.60
N HIS A 41 2.84 13.80 0.68
CA HIS A 41 2.87 14.69 -0.47
C HIS A 41 1.73 15.73 -0.35
N PRO A 42 1.88 16.97 -0.85
CA PRO A 42 0.80 17.97 -0.80
C PRO A 42 -0.53 17.49 -1.37
N GLN A 43 -0.50 16.60 -2.38
CA GLN A 43 -1.70 16.05 -3.03
C GLN A 43 -2.26 14.79 -2.37
N CYS A 44 -1.47 14.04 -1.61
CA CYS A 44 -1.93 12.81 -0.97
C CYS A 44 -1.01 12.32 0.13
N GLN A 45 -1.58 11.50 1.01
CA GLN A 45 -0.86 10.67 1.97
C GLN A 45 -1.02 9.21 1.57
N ALA A 46 0.07 8.45 1.59
CA ALA A 46 0.05 7.04 1.28
C ALA A 46 1.03 6.25 2.13
N VAL A 47 0.74 4.96 2.30
CA VAL A 47 1.68 4.02 2.91
C VAL A 47 1.70 2.75 2.09
N PHE A 48 2.88 2.37 1.60
CA PHE A 48 3.13 1.04 1.02
C PHE A 48 3.85 0.15 2.02
N SER A 49 3.54 -1.14 2.02
CA SER A 49 4.42 -2.15 2.60
C SER A 49 5.37 -2.69 1.55
N ARG A 50 6.65 -2.89 1.92
CA ARG A 50 7.62 -3.59 1.08
C ARG A 50 7.14 -5.00 0.76
N GLN A 51 6.56 -5.67 1.76
CA GLN A 51 5.85 -6.92 1.56
C GLN A 51 4.63 -6.65 0.67
N GLY A 52 4.61 -7.30 -0.49
CA GLY A 52 3.52 -7.24 -1.45
C GLY A 52 3.47 -6.02 -2.36
N ALA A 53 4.39 -5.06 -2.22
CA ALA A 53 4.20 -3.70 -2.75
C ALA A 53 2.77 -3.20 -2.45
N GLN A 54 2.27 -3.54 -1.26
CA GLN A 54 0.86 -3.43 -0.93
C GLN A 54 0.57 -2.01 -0.50
N LEU A 55 -0.30 -1.30 -1.23
CA LEU A 55 -0.82 0.01 -0.80
C LEU A 55 -1.75 -0.21 0.40
N LEU A 56 -1.34 0.26 1.57
CA LEU A 56 -2.04 0.02 2.85
C LEU A 56 -2.86 1.21 3.33
N HIS A 57 -2.46 2.41 2.92
CA HIS A 57 -3.15 3.66 3.21
C HIS A 57 -3.10 4.53 1.98
N PHE A 58 -4.22 5.20 1.67
CA PHE A 58 -4.28 6.26 0.70
C PHE A 58 -5.33 7.28 1.13
N GLN A 59 -4.93 8.54 1.15
CA GLN A 59 -5.77 9.66 1.50
C GLN A 59 -5.40 10.84 0.59
N PRO A 60 -6.21 11.14 -0.43
CA PRO A 60 -6.03 12.37 -1.19
C PRO A 60 -6.19 13.61 -0.31
N GLN A 61 -5.60 14.73 -0.74
CA GLN A 61 -5.68 15.99 -0.03
C GLN A 61 -7.12 16.39 0.28
N GLY A 62 -7.39 16.77 1.53
CA GLY A 62 -8.71 17.22 1.98
C GLY A 62 -9.77 16.12 2.09
N GLN A 63 -9.43 14.85 1.84
CA GLN A 63 -10.36 13.73 1.92
C GLN A 63 -10.12 12.86 3.15
N LYS A 64 -11.03 11.92 3.41
CA LYS A 64 -10.83 10.84 4.39
C LYS A 64 -9.97 9.72 3.77
N PRO A 65 -9.29 8.91 4.58
CA PRO A 65 -8.60 7.71 4.08
C PRO A 65 -9.58 6.79 3.34
N TRP A 66 -9.21 6.37 2.14
CA TRP A 66 -10.07 5.56 1.26
C TRP A 66 -9.98 4.07 1.55
N LEU A 67 -8.83 3.62 2.03
CA LEU A 67 -8.55 2.21 2.23
C LEU A 67 -8.80 1.82 3.68
N TRP A 68 -9.38 0.63 3.87
CA TRP A 68 -9.38 -0.03 5.18
C TRP A 68 -8.10 -0.85 5.34
N CYS A 69 -7.48 -0.81 6.53
CA CYS A 69 -6.36 -1.67 6.90
C CYS A 69 -6.55 -2.21 8.32
N ALA A 70 -6.18 -3.47 8.54
CA ALA A 70 -6.18 -4.05 9.87
C ALA A 70 -5.13 -3.35 10.76
N ALA A 71 -5.50 -3.06 12.01
CA ALA A 71 -4.59 -2.43 12.97
C ALA A 71 -3.47 -3.36 13.45
N GLN A 72 -3.68 -4.68 13.42
CA GLN A 72 -2.67 -5.68 13.79
C GLN A 72 -2.40 -6.61 12.61
N TRP A 73 -1.12 -6.83 12.31
CA TRP A 73 -0.67 -7.65 11.20
C TRP A 73 -0.11 -8.97 11.72
N PRO A 74 -0.31 -10.08 10.97
CA PRO A 74 0.32 -11.33 11.34
C PRO A 74 1.83 -11.21 11.20
N GLN A 75 2.59 -11.78 12.16
CA GLN A 75 4.05 -11.79 12.08
C GLN A 75 4.56 -12.49 10.81
N VAL A 76 3.84 -13.50 10.34
CA VAL A 76 4.08 -14.23 9.09
C VAL A 76 2.77 -14.34 8.31
N GLY A 77 2.82 -14.07 7.01
CA GLY A 77 1.65 -14.15 6.11
C GLY A 77 1.22 -12.79 5.55
N ALA A 78 0.02 -12.77 4.95
CA ALA A 78 -0.50 -11.61 4.24
C ALA A 78 -1.06 -10.52 5.18
N ILE A 79 -0.77 -9.27 4.86
CA ILE A 79 -1.37 -8.10 5.52
C ILE A 79 -2.84 -7.99 5.07
N ARG A 80 -3.76 -7.76 6.02
CA ARG A 80 -5.19 -7.59 5.72
C ARG A 80 -5.56 -6.13 5.50
N GLY A 81 -6.22 -5.86 4.39
CA GLY A 81 -6.67 -4.53 3.96
C GLY A 81 -5.73 -3.91 2.93
N GLY A 82 -5.97 -2.65 2.58
CA GLY A 82 -5.29 -2.01 1.47
C GLY A 82 -5.61 -2.69 0.12
N VAL A 83 -4.65 -2.67 -0.79
CA VAL A 83 -4.76 -3.24 -2.14
C VAL A 83 -3.76 -4.41 -2.30
N PRO A 84 -4.16 -5.66 -1.97
CA PRO A 84 -3.26 -6.81 -2.05
C PRO A 84 -3.05 -7.28 -3.49
N VAL A 85 -1.79 -7.54 -3.86
CA VAL A 85 -1.44 -8.11 -5.18
C VAL A 85 -1.68 -9.62 -5.20
N CYS A 86 -2.67 -10.05 -5.97
CA CYS A 86 -3.00 -11.47 -6.19
C CYS A 86 -2.29 -11.98 -7.45
N TRP A 87 -1.14 -12.60 -7.31
CA TRP A 87 -0.33 -13.09 -8.43
C TRP A 87 0.60 -14.22 -7.97
N PRO A 88 0.80 -15.30 -8.73
CA PRO A 88 0.41 -15.50 -10.14
C PRO A 88 -0.97 -16.11 -10.36
N TRP A 89 -1.71 -16.41 -9.29
CA TRP A 89 -3.08 -16.91 -9.39
C TRP A 89 -4.00 -16.17 -8.42
N TYR A 90 -5.29 -16.27 -8.72
CA TYR A 90 -6.37 -15.79 -7.85
C TYR A 90 -7.01 -16.97 -7.10
N GLY A 91 -7.40 -16.77 -5.84
CA GLY A 91 -8.03 -17.81 -5.03
C GLY A 91 -7.07 -18.94 -4.68
N ARG A 92 -7.58 -20.17 -4.55
CA ARG A 92 -6.74 -21.35 -4.27
C ARG A 92 -5.96 -21.74 -5.52
N HIS A 93 -4.74 -22.25 -5.34
CA HIS A 93 -3.99 -22.78 -6.48
C HIS A 93 -4.76 -23.96 -7.09
N PRO A 94 -4.86 -24.06 -8.44
CA PRO A 94 -5.70 -25.06 -9.10
C PRO A 94 -5.22 -26.51 -8.92
N GLY A 95 -3.92 -26.73 -8.72
CA GLY A 95 -3.34 -28.07 -8.63
C GLY A 95 -2.55 -28.39 -7.36
N GLU A 96 -2.26 -27.39 -6.51
CA GLU A 96 -1.34 -27.55 -5.37
C GLU A 96 -2.02 -27.05 -4.09
N SER A 97 -2.60 -27.97 -3.33
CA SER A 97 -3.43 -27.63 -2.17
C SER A 97 -2.66 -26.98 -1.01
N GLY A 98 -1.35 -27.21 -0.92
CA GLY A 98 -0.46 -26.62 0.09
C GLY A 98 0.06 -25.22 -0.24
N TRP A 99 -0.20 -24.72 -1.45
CA TRP A 99 0.26 -23.40 -1.88
C TRP A 99 -0.66 -22.29 -1.36
N PRO A 100 -0.15 -21.06 -1.15
CA PRO A 100 -0.94 -19.99 -0.60
C PRO A 100 -2.11 -19.60 -1.50
N ALA A 101 -3.22 -19.18 -0.90
CA ALA A 101 -4.26 -18.52 -1.66
C ALA A 101 -3.77 -17.16 -2.18
N HIS A 102 -4.18 -16.81 -3.40
CA HIS A 102 -3.87 -15.57 -4.13
C HIS A 102 -2.39 -15.40 -4.50
N GLY A 103 -1.66 -16.51 -4.62
CA GLY A 103 -0.28 -16.47 -5.08
C GLY A 103 0.71 -15.93 -4.06
N TRP A 104 1.89 -15.60 -4.58
CA TRP A 104 3.05 -15.15 -3.83
C TRP A 104 3.18 -13.63 -3.76
N GLY A 105 2.53 -12.91 -4.68
CA GLY A 105 2.66 -11.46 -4.86
C GLY A 105 2.60 -10.69 -3.55
N ARG A 106 1.48 -10.82 -2.82
CA ARG A 106 1.25 -10.17 -1.51
C ARG A 106 2.08 -10.69 -0.33
N LEU A 107 2.83 -11.78 -0.50
CA LEU A 107 3.55 -12.45 0.59
C LEU A 107 5.03 -12.11 0.63
N LEU A 108 5.63 -11.81 -0.52
CA LEU A 108 7.06 -11.58 -0.68
C LEU A 108 7.41 -10.10 -0.63
N ASP A 109 8.66 -9.77 -0.31
CA ASP A 109 9.17 -8.42 -0.40
C ASP A 109 9.46 -8.01 -1.85
N TRP A 110 8.97 -6.83 -2.21
CA TRP A 110 9.23 -6.22 -3.50
C TRP A 110 10.37 -5.21 -3.37
N LYS A 111 11.12 -5.03 -4.46
CA LYS A 111 12.12 -3.97 -4.56
C LYS A 111 11.46 -2.71 -5.14
N LEU A 112 11.55 -1.59 -4.43
CA LEU A 112 11.32 -0.27 -5.02
C LEU A 112 12.48 0.01 -5.99
N ILE A 113 12.16 0.09 -7.28
CA ILE A 113 13.11 0.36 -8.36
C ILE A 113 13.26 1.85 -8.57
N ASP A 114 12.15 2.57 -8.54
CA ASP A 114 12.10 4.02 -8.73
C ASP A 114 10.94 4.65 -7.95
N SER A 115 11.12 5.90 -7.57
CA SER A 115 10.11 6.74 -6.93
C SER A 115 10.35 8.21 -7.28
N SER A 116 9.31 8.90 -7.72
CA SER A 116 9.38 10.31 -8.11
C SER A 116 8.13 11.07 -7.67
N GLU A 117 8.27 12.38 -7.53
CA GLU A 117 7.17 13.30 -7.23
C GLU A 117 7.04 14.37 -8.31
N SER A 118 5.83 14.89 -8.47
CA SER A 118 5.49 16.03 -9.33
C SER A 118 4.41 16.88 -8.65
N GLU A 119 3.99 17.98 -9.28
CA GLU A 119 2.92 18.82 -8.72
C GLU A 119 1.58 18.06 -8.58
N GLU A 120 1.37 17.04 -9.42
CA GLU A 120 0.17 16.22 -9.47
C GLU A 120 0.14 15.10 -8.41
N GLY A 121 1.30 14.64 -7.93
CA GLY A 121 1.35 13.47 -7.08
C GLY A 121 2.70 12.77 -7.01
N VAL A 122 2.64 11.46 -6.77
CA VAL A 122 3.82 10.59 -6.75
C VAL A 122 3.67 9.39 -7.68
N SER A 123 4.79 8.93 -8.21
CA SER A 123 4.89 7.71 -9.02
C SER A 123 5.87 6.73 -8.38
N LEU A 124 5.50 5.45 -8.37
CA LEU A 124 6.30 4.37 -7.80
C LEU A 124 6.42 3.20 -8.76
N HIS A 125 7.63 2.66 -8.89
CA HIS A 125 7.90 1.45 -9.64
C HIS A 125 8.43 0.36 -8.70
N TRP A 126 7.64 -0.68 -8.48
CA TRP A 126 7.99 -1.84 -7.69
C TRP A 126 8.29 -3.04 -8.59
N ARG A 127 9.17 -3.91 -8.13
CA ARG A 127 9.52 -5.16 -8.81
C ARG A 127 9.60 -6.34 -7.86
N LEU A 128 8.93 -7.42 -8.23
CA LEU A 128 9.14 -8.75 -7.68
C LEU A 128 9.90 -9.60 -8.71
N ARG A 129 10.93 -10.31 -8.25
CA ARG A 129 11.57 -11.40 -9.00
C ARG A 129 11.32 -12.70 -8.25
N LEU A 130 10.73 -13.66 -8.94
CA LEU A 130 10.46 -14.99 -8.41
C LEU A 130 10.94 -16.00 -9.46
N TRP A 131 12.10 -16.58 -9.20
CA TRP A 131 12.75 -17.54 -10.11
C TRP A 131 13.05 -16.87 -11.46
N ASP A 132 12.57 -17.42 -12.56
CA ASP A 132 12.64 -16.84 -13.91
C ASP A 132 11.55 -15.81 -14.19
N TRP A 133 10.61 -15.59 -13.26
CA TRP A 133 9.52 -14.65 -13.43
C TRP A 133 9.84 -13.27 -12.85
N GLN A 134 9.35 -12.23 -13.53
CA GLN A 134 9.43 -10.85 -13.06
C GLN A 134 8.07 -10.18 -13.18
N VAL A 135 7.67 -9.48 -12.12
CA VAL A 135 6.47 -8.64 -12.10
C VAL A 135 6.88 -7.22 -11.76
N ASN A 136 6.36 -6.26 -12.50
CA ASN A 136 6.46 -4.85 -12.18
C ASN A 136 5.08 -4.33 -11.78
N LEU A 137 5.03 -3.51 -10.72
CA LEU A 137 3.85 -2.77 -10.32
C LEU A 137 4.19 -1.29 -10.42
N HIS A 138 3.38 -0.56 -11.18
CA HIS A 138 3.44 0.88 -11.31
C HIS A 138 2.24 1.46 -10.57
N ALA A 139 2.50 2.45 -9.72
CA ALA A 139 1.47 3.15 -8.97
C ALA A 139 1.65 4.66 -9.15
N GLU A 140 0.56 5.34 -9.46
CA GLU A 140 0.48 6.80 -9.56
C GLU A 140 -0.60 7.28 -8.61
N LEU A 141 -0.24 8.18 -7.70
CA LEU A 141 -1.10 8.62 -6.60
C LEU A 141 -1.17 10.15 -6.54
N GLY A 142 -2.35 10.70 -6.77
CA GLY A 142 -2.62 12.14 -6.77
C GLY A 142 -3.88 12.52 -5.98
N GLN A 143 -4.50 13.64 -6.34
CA GLN A 143 -5.70 14.17 -5.65
C GLN A 143 -7.00 13.36 -5.87
N GLY A 144 -7.04 12.46 -6.85
CA GLY A 144 -8.25 11.73 -7.23
C GLY A 144 -7.96 10.47 -8.04
N MET A 145 -9.02 9.74 -8.41
CA MET A 145 -8.96 8.64 -9.40
C MET A 145 -9.37 9.16 -10.77
N GLU A 146 -8.71 10.20 -11.26
CA GLU A 146 -8.90 10.59 -12.65
C GLU A 146 -8.15 9.59 -13.54
N PRO A 147 -8.76 9.12 -14.63
CA PRO A 147 -8.06 8.28 -15.59
C PRO A 147 -6.81 9.00 -16.07
N LEU A 148 -5.67 8.29 -16.11
CA LEU A 148 -4.53 8.76 -16.87
C LEU A 148 -4.94 8.79 -18.33
N GLU A 149 -5.20 9.98 -18.88
CA GLU A 149 -5.61 10.09 -20.28
C GLU A 149 -4.53 9.57 -21.25
N HIS A 150 -3.29 9.34 -20.80
CA HIS A 150 -2.19 8.91 -21.67
C HIS A 150 -1.20 8.02 -20.89
N LEU A 151 -1.39 6.69 -20.94
CA LEU A 151 -0.31 5.72 -20.72
C LEU A 151 0.21 5.27 -22.11
N PRO A 152 1.52 5.36 -22.39
CA PRO A 152 2.10 4.89 -23.66
C PRO A 152 2.03 3.37 -23.84
#